data_AF-A0A091HUF6-F1
#
_entry.id   AF-A0A091HUF6-F1
#
_cell.length_a   1.000
_cell.length_b   1.000
_cell.length_c   1.000
_cell.angle_alpha   90.00
_cell.angle_beta   90.00
_cell.angle_gamma   90.00
#
_symmetry.space_group_name_H-M   'P 1'
#
loop_
_entity.id
_entity.type
_entity.pdbx_description
1 polymer ?
#
loop_
_entity_poly.entity_id
_entity_poly.type
_entity_poly.pdbx_seq_one_letter_code
_entity_poly.pdbx_strand_id
1 'polypeptide(L)'
;GNIIGSGIFISPKGVLEHTGSVGLALIIWVLGGGVAALGSLCYAELGVTIPKSGGDYSYVTEIFGGLAGFLLLWSAVLIMYPTSLAVIALTFSNYVLQPVFPNCIPPYNASRILSMVCLLLLTWVNSSSVRWATRIQDIFTAGKLSALALIIIVGFIQIFKGNYEELTPSNAFNFWMTPSVGHLALAFLQGSFAFSGWNFLNYVTEELVDPRRQVSFSMNLPRAIFISIPLVTFVYTFTNIAYFTAMSPQELLSSNAVAVTFGEKLLGYFSWVMPVSVALSTFGGINGYLFTSSRLCFSGAREGHLPSLLAMIHVKHCTPIPALLVCCLATVVIMLVGDTYTLINYVSFINYLCYGVTIIGLIVLRWKKPKIFRPIKVNLLIPITYLAFWAFLLIFSLYSEPVVCGVGLIIILTGVPVFFLGVYWRNKPKCVNRLIGK
;
A
#
# COMPACT_ATOMS: atom_id res chain seq x y z
N GLY A 1 -5.37 -5.55 -10.99
CA GLY A 1 -5.42 -4.09 -11.23
C GLY A 1 -4.93 -3.31 -10.03
N ASN A 2 -5.65 -3.35 -8.90
CA ASN A 2 -5.37 -2.48 -7.74
C ASN A 2 -4.17 -2.93 -6.88
N ILE A 3 -3.99 -4.25 -6.68
CA ILE A 3 -2.85 -4.79 -5.91
C ILE A 3 -1.53 -4.61 -6.67
N ILE A 4 -1.54 -4.90 -7.99
CA ILE A 4 -0.37 -4.69 -8.86
C ILE A 4 -0.13 -3.19 -8.98
N GLY A 5 0.73 -2.63 -8.13
CA GLY A 5 1.05 -1.22 -8.07
C GLY A 5 2.48 -0.92 -8.52
N SER A 6 2.94 0.29 -8.22
CA SER A 6 4.34 0.69 -8.43
C SER A 6 5.33 0.05 -7.44
N GLY A 7 4.83 -0.61 -6.38
CA GLY A 7 5.69 -1.21 -5.35
C GLY A 7 6.66 -2.27 -5.87
N ILE A 8 6.28 -3.03 -6.91
CA ILE A 8 7.18 -4.03 -7.53
C ILE A 8 8.44 -3.40 -8.17
N PHE A 9 8.41 -2.11 -8.46
CA PHE A 9 9.56 -1.39 -9.00
C PHE A 9 10.51 -0.89 -7.89
N ILE A 10 10.04 -0.77 -6.64
CA ILE A 10 10.79 -0.18 -5.53
C ILE A 10 11.28 -1.24 -4.55
N SER A 11 10.38 -2.13 -4.15
CA SER A 11 10.59 -3.14 -3.11
C SER A 11 11.71 -4.15 -3.39
N PRO A 12 12.03 -4.56 -4.64
CA PRO A 12 13.10 -5.55 -4.87
C PRO A 12 14.43 -5.18 -4.23
N LYS A 13 14.84 -3.90 -4.33
CA LYS A 13 16.10 -3.41 -3.74
C LYS A 13 16.07 -3.51 -2.21
N GLY A 14 15.03 -2.99 -1.56
CA GLY A 14 14.91 -3.04 -0.10
C GLY A 14 14.75 -4.46 0.45
N VAL A 15 14.05 -5.35 -0.26
CA VAL A 15 13.96 -6.77 0.11
C VAL A 15 15.34 -7.42 0.03
N LEU A 16 16.06 -7.23 -1.08
CA LEU A 16 17.38 -7.83 -1.30
C LEU A 16 18.43 -7.33 -0.29
N GLU A 17 18.40 -6.03 0.01
CA GLU A 17 19.31 -5.39 0.96
C GLU A 17 19.20 -6.03 2.36
N HIS A 18 17.97 -6.29 2.79
CA HIS A 18 17.71 -6.88 4.10
C HIS A 18 17.83 -8.42 4.13
N THR A 19 17.62 -9.14 3.01
CA THR A 19 17.79 -10.61 3.02
C THR A 19 19.24 -11.06 2.90
N GLY A 20 20.10 -10.28 2.25
CA GLY A 20 21.51 -10.64 2.09
C GLY A 20 21.77 -11.82 1.14
N SER A 21 20.73 -12.29 0.42
CA SER A 21 20.77 -13.42 -0.52
C SER A 21 19.60 -13.35 -1.50
N VAL A 22 19.85 -13.76 -2.75
CA VAL A 22 18.86 -13.83 -3.84
C VAL A 22 17.77 -14.86 -3.55
N GLY A 23 18.17 -16.07 -3.17
CA GLY A 23 17.26 -17.18 -2.87
C GLY A 23 16.32 -16.83 -1.71
N LEU A 24 16.85 -16.20 -0.66
CA LEU A 24 16.02 -15.76 0.46
C LEU A 24 15.10 -14.60 0.10
N ALA A 25 15.53 -13.66 -0.75
CA ALA A 25 14.67 -12.59 -1.26
C ALA A 25 13.44 -13.16 -2.00
N LEU A 26 13.64 -14.16 -2.86
CA LEU A 26 12.56 -14.83 -3.58
C LEU A 26 11.59 -15.56 -2.63
N ILE A 27 12.10 -16.20 -1.57
CA ILE A 27 11.26 -16.82 -0.53
C ILE A 27 10.37 -15.77 0.15
N ILE A 28 10.90 -14.57 0.46
CA ILE A 28 10.10 -13.50 1.08
C ILE A 28 8.96 -13.04 0.16
N TRP A 29 9.17 -12.95 -1.15
CA TRP A 29 8.10 -12.63 -2.09
C TRP A 29 6.96 -13.65 -2.08
N VAL A 30 7.31 -14.94 -2.05
CA VAL A 30 6.32 -16.03 -1.97
C VAL A 30 5.57 -16.02 -0.63
N LEU A 31 6.30 -15.88 0.49
CA LEU A 31 5.71 -15.82 1.82
C LEU A 31 4.84 -14.57 2.00
N GLY A 32 5.25 -13.42 1.46
CA GLY A 32 4.48 -12.18 1.48
C GLY A 32 3.13 -12.33 0.76
N GLY A 33 3.11 -13.01 -0.38
CA GLY A 33 1.88 -13.39 -1.07
C GLY A 33 0.99 -14.33 -0.25
N GLY A 34 1.58 -15.30 0.45
CA GLY A 34 0.85 -16.19 1.37
C GLY A 34 0.20 -15.43 2.53
N VAL A 35 0.92 -14.51 3.16
CA VAL A 35 0.40 -13.67 4.25
C VAL A 35 -0.72 -12.77 3.74
N ALA A 36 -0.57 -12.16 2.56
CA ALA A 36 -1.62 -11.37 1.92
C ALA A 36 -2.89 -12.21 1.65
N ALA A 37 -2.72 -13.48 1.24
CA ALA A 37 -3.83 -14.40 1.05
C ALA A 37 -4.58 -14.67 2.37
N LEU A 38 -3.87 -14.99 3.45
CA LEU A 38 -4.46 -15.20 4.77
C LEU A 38 -5.22 -13.95 5.25
N GLY A 39 -4.61 -12.77 5.15
CA GLY A 39 -5.23 -11.49 5.53
C GLY A 39 -6.49 -11.20 4.72
N SER A 40 -6.44 -11.36 3.40
CA SER A 40 -7.57 -11.12 2.52
C SER A 40 -8.78 -12.01 2.81
N LEU A 41 -8.56 -13.27 3.20
CA LEU A 41 -9.61 -14.20 3.59
C LEU A 41 -10.31 -13.77 4.89
N CYS A 42 -9.54 -13.30 5.89
CA CYS A 42 -10.12 -12.73 7.11
C CYS A 42 -10.95 -11.48 6.81
N TYR A 43 -10.47 -10.63 5.91
CA TYR A 43 -11.19 -9.43 5.48
C TYR A 43 -12.44 -9.75 4.67
N ALA A 44 -12.42 -10.78 3.83
CA ALA A 44 -13.59 -11.21 3.09
C ALA A 44 -14.74 -11.60 4.01
N GLU A 45 -14.47 -12.28 5.13
CA GLU A 45 -15.48 -12.57 6.15
C GLU A 45 -16.02 -11.30 6.81
N LEU A 46 -15.15 -10.35 7.18
CA LEU A 46 -15.60 -9.09 7.77
C LEU A 46 -16.46 -8.28 6.79
N GLY A 47 -16.05 -8.17 5.52
CA GLY A 47 -16.74 -7.39 4.51
C GLY A 47 -18.14 -7.90 4.17
N VAL A 48 -18.38 -9.21 4.24
CA VAL A 48 -19.73 -9.76 4.07
C VAL A 48 -20.55 -9.79 5.36
N THR A 49 -19.91 -9.75 6.53
CA THR A 49 -20.57 -9.75 7.83
C THR A 49 -21.01 -8.35 8.26
N ILE A 50 -20.20 -7.33 7.95
CA ILE A 50 -20.45 -5.92 8.26
C ILE A 50 -20.41 -5.14 6.93
N PRO A 51 -21.49 -5.11 6.14
CA PRO A 51 -21.52 -4.45 4.84
C PRO A 51 -21.67 -2.92 4.99
N LYS A 52 -20.70 -2.28 5.66
CA LYS A 52 -20.58 -0.82 5.81
C LYS A 52 -19.36 -0.30 5.05
N SER A 53 -19.46 0.89 4.48
CA SER A 53 -18.37 1.59 3.77
C SER A 53 -17.42 2.18 4.78
N GLY A 54 -16.15 2.30 4.41
CA GLY A 54 -15.07 2.72 5.28
C GLY A 54 -14.09 1.61 5.66
N GLY A 55 -14.36 0.36 5.26
CA GLY A 55 -13.43 -0.76 5.40
C GLY A 55 -12.97 -0.96 6.85
N ASP A 56 -11.66 -0.85 7.06
CA ASP A 56 -10.99 -1.00 8.36
C ASP A 56 -11.62 -0.16 9.47
N TYR A 57 -11.87 1.11 9.16
CA TYR A 57 -12.45 2.06 10.10
C TYR A 57 -13.82 1.60 10.60
N SER A 58 -14.69 1.15 9.69
CA SER A 58 -16.06 0.76 10.02
C SER A 58 -16.11 -0.55 10.79
N TYR A 59 -15.22 -1.50 10.49
CA TYR A 59 -15.12 -2.75 11.24
C TYR A 59 -14.68 -2.52 12.67
N VAL A 60 -13.59 -1.76 12.86
CA VAL A 60 -13.05 -1.49 14.19
C VAL A 60 -14.01 -0.63 15.02
N THR A 61 -14.69 0.35 14.40
CA THR A 61 -15.70 1.17 15.08
C THR A 61 -16.87 0.34 15.59
N GLU A 62 -17.38 -0.62 14.80
CA GLU A 62 -18.50 -1.48 15.18
C GLU A 62 -18.14 -2.48 16.29
N ILE A 63 -16.88 -2.94 16.33
CA ILE A 63 -16.43 -4.00 17.25
C ILE A 63 -15.88 -3.43 18.57
N PHE A 64 -15.01 -2.42 18.49
CA PHE A 64 -14.28 -1.84 19.63
C PHE A 64 -14.77 -0.45 20.04
N GLY A 65 -15.64 0.19 19.25
CA GLY A 65 -16.24 1.49 19.55
C GLY A 65 -15.49 2.68 18.94
N GLY A 66 -15.98 3.88 19.28
CA GLY A 66 -15.58 5.13 18.62
C GLY A 66 -14.11 5.52 18.75
N LEU A 67 -13.47 5.26 19.90
CA LEU A 67 -12.06 5.63 20.11
C LEU A 67 -11.13 4.81 19.19
N ALA A 68 -11.28 3.49 19.18
CA ALA A 68 -10.45 2.62 18.34
C ALA A 68 -10.67 2.90 16.84
N GLY A 69 -11.93 3.14 16.45
CA GLY A 69 -12.28 3.62 15.11
C GLY A 69 -11.59 4.93 14.76
N PHE A 70 -11.66 5.93 15.64
CA PHE A 70 -11.01 7.22 15.45
C PHE A 70 -9.48 7.08 15.32
N LEU A 71 -8.82 6.26 16.14
CA LEU A 71 -7.37 6.07 16.05
C LEU A 71 -6.95 5.49 14.69
N LEU A 72 -7.74 4.56 14.13
CA LEU A 72 -7.49 3.99 12.82
C LEU A 72 -7.73 5.02 11.70
N LEU A 73 -8.79 5.82 11.83
CA LEU A 73 -9.04 6.94 10.91
C LEU A 73 -7.91 7.98 10.96
N TRP A 74 -7.45 8.32 12.17
CA TRP A 74 -6.37 9.27 12.43
C TRP A 74 -5.05 8.79 11.82
N SER A 75 -4.69 7.51 12.04
CA SER A 75 -3.50 6.90 11.45
C SER A 75 -3.60 6.82 9.92
N ALA A 76 -4.78 6.50 9.38
CA ALA A 76 -4.98 6.42 7.94
C ALA A 76 -4.80 7.78 7.25
N VAL A 77 -5.44 8.82 7.79
CA VAL A 77 -5.45 10.17 7.17
C VAL A 77 -4.11 10.88 7.32
N LEU A 78 -3.42 10.75 8.46
CA LEU A 78 -2.16 11.47 8.70
C LEU A 78 -0.92 10.70 8.27
N ILE A 79 -0.93 9.37 8.38
CA ILE A 79 0.25 8.54 8.14
C ILE A 79 0.08 7.72 6.86
N MET A 80 -0.91 6.82 6.82
CA MET A 80 -0.94 5.76 5.81
C MET A 80 -1.10 6.32 4.39
N TYR A 81 -2.10 7.17 4.18
CA TYR A 81 -2.34 7.78 2.87
C TYR A 81 -1.22 8.75 2.47
N PRO A 82 -0.84 9.74 3.31
CA PRO A 82 0.16 10.71 2.90
C PRO A 82 1.53 10.10 2.63
N THR A 83 1.93 9.10 3.43
CA THR A 83 3.21 8.42 3.25
C THR A 83 3.22 7.54 2.00
N SER A 84 2.15 6.79 1.74
CA SER A 84 2.05 5.97 0.53
C SER A 84 2.08 6.84 -0.73
N LEU A 85 1.37 7.97 -0.72
CA LEU A 85 1.42 8.96 -1.81
C LEU A 85 2.83 9.53 -1.99
N ALA A 86 3.52 9.86 -0.91
CA ALA A 86 4.89 10.38 -0.93
C ALA A 86 5.87 9.38 -1.57
N VAL A 87 5.84 8.11 -1.14
CA VAL A 87 6.70 7.04 -1.69
C VAL A 87 6.45 6.85 -3.19
N ILE A 88 5.19 6.80 -3.61
CA ILE A 88 4.85 6.63 -5.03
C ILE A 88 5.27 7.85 -5.86
N ALA A 89 5.10 9.06 -5.34
CA ALA A 89 5.52 10.29 -6.02
C ALA A 89 7.06 10.43 -6.11
N LEU A 90 7.80 10.04 -5.07
CA LEU A 90 9.26 9.97 -5.10
C LEU A 90 9.74 8.95 -6.13
N THR A 91 9.08 7.79 -6.19
CA THR A 91 9.36 6.77 -7.20
C THR A 91 9.15 7.30 -8.62
N PHE A 92 8.05 8.03 -8.87
CA PHE A 92 7.82 8.68 -10.15
C PHE A 92 9.03 9.52 -10.57
N SER A 93 9.52 10.39 -9.68
CA SER A 93 10.64 11.27 -9.99
C SER A 93 11.95 10.51 -10.24
N ASN A 94 12.26 9.49 -9.43
CA ASN A 94 13.48 8.71 -9.56
C ASN A 94 13.52 7.97 -10.90
N TYR A 95 12.39 7.42 -11.34
CA TYR A 95 12.29 6.71 -12.61
C TYR A 95 12.34 7.63 -13.83
N VAL A 96 11.77 8.84 -13.74
CA VAL A 96 11.82 9.84 -14.83
C VAL A 96 13.20 10.48 -14.95
N LEU A 97 13.90 10.68 -13.83
CA LEU A 97 15.22 11.30 -13.80
C LEU A 97 16.35 10.32 -14.12
N GLN A 98 16.16 9.00 -13.92
CA GLN A 98 17.21 8.00 -14.17
C GLN A 98 17.81 8.08 -15.60
N PRO A 99 17.02 8.18 -16.69
CA PRO A 99 17.60 8.28 -18.04
C PRO A 99 18.35 9.60 -18.29
N VAL A 100 18.02 10.67 -17.55
CA VAL A 100 18.69 11.97 -17.64
C VAL A 100 20.02 11.96 -16.88
N PHE A 101 20.08 11.21 -15.78
CA PHE A 101 21.25 11.06 -14.92
C PHE A 101 21.69 9.58 -14.83
N PRO A 102 22.14 8.95 -15.94
CA PRO A 102 22.39 7.51 -15.97
C PRO A 102 23.55 7.08 -15.06
N ASN A 103 24.59 7.92 -14.95
CA ASN A 103 25.83 7.60 -14.23
C ASN A 103 25.96 8.35 -12.88
N CYS A 104 24.92 9.07 -12.44
CA CYS A 104 24.99 9.87 -11.22
C CYS A 104 23.65 9.88 -10.49
N ILE A 105 23.71 10.13 -9.18
CA ILE A 105 22.50 10.21 -8.37
C ILE A 105 21.78 11.53 -8.71
N PRO A 106 20.49 11.50 -9.09
CA PRO A 106 19.76 12.72 -9.41
C PRO A 106 19.75 13.67 -8.20
N PRO A 107 19.85 15.00 -8.42
CA PRO A 107 19.88 15.96 -7.33
C PRO A 107 18.65 15.83 -6.42
N TYR A 108 18.88 15.80 -5.11
CA TYR A 108 17.85 15.60 -4.09
C TYR A 108 16.66 16.59 -4.19
N ASN A 109 16.96 17.85 -4.50
CA ASN A 109 15.92 18.87 -4.65
C ASN A 109 15.11 18.67 -5.94
N ALA A 110 15.74 18.17 -7.02
CA ALA A 110 15.10 17.98 -8.31
C ALA A 110 14.06 16.85 -8.25
N SER A 111 14.40 15.72 -7.61
CA SER A 111 13.46 14.60 -7.43
C SER A 111 12.22 15.05 -6.65
N ARG A 112 12.41 15.72 -5.50
CA ARG A 112 11.31 16.21 -4.66
C ARG A 112 10.43 17.25 -5.35
N ILE A 113 11.02 18.21 -6.05
CA ILE A 113 10.23 19.22 -6.80
C ILE A 113 9.39 18.53 -7.87
N LEU A 114 9.98 17.60 -8.63
CA LEU A 114 9.25 16.85 -9.66
C LEU A 114 8.12 16.01 -9.07
N SER A 115 8.35 15.34 -7.94
CA SER A 115 7.33 14.60 -7.20
C SER A 115 6.20 15.51 -6.70
N MET A 116 6.51 16.70 -6.18
CA MET A 116 5.51 17.68 -5.72
C MET A 116 4.67 18.19 -6.90
N VAL A 117 5.31 18.49 -8.04
CA VAL A 117 4.60 18.89 -9.26
C VAL A 117 3.65 17.78 -9.72
N CYS A 118 4.10 16.52 -9.73
CA CYS A 118 3.27 15.38 -10.08
C CYS A 118 2.06 15.22 -9.14
N LEU A 119 2.28 15.33 -7.84
CA LEU A 119 1.23 15.28 -6.83
C LEU A 119 0.20 16.40 -7.03
N LEU A 120 0.65 17.65 -7.13
CA LEU A 120 -0.22 18.83 -7.29
C LEU A 120 -1.04 18.74 -8.58
N LEU A 121 -0.42 18.30 -9.69
CA LEU A 121 -1.10 18.08 -10.96
C LEU A 121 -2.23 17.06 -10.80
N LEU A 122 -1.96 15.92 -10.15
CA LEU A 122 -2.97 14.89 -9.95
C LEU A 122 -4.06 15.30 -8.97
N THR A 123 -3.72 16.03 -7.91
CA THR A 123 -4.72 16.62 -7.00
C THR A 123 -5.62 17.58 -7.77
N TRP A 124 -5.07 18.41 -8.67
CA TRP A 124 -5.85 19.30 -9.52
C TRP A 124 -6.77 18.54 -10.49
N VAL A 125 -6.27 17.49 -11.16
CA VAL A 125 -7.09 16.64 -12.05
C VAL A 125 -8.24 16.00 -11.28
N ASN A 126 -7.96 15.43 -10.10
CA ASN A 126 -8.96 14.80 -9.23
C ASN A 126 -9.99 15.81 -8.69
N SER A 127 -9.58 17.06 -8.45
CA SER A 127 -10.49 18.13 -8.04
C SER A 127 -11.42 18.61 -9.15
N SER A 128 -10.98 18.51 -10.41
CA SER A 128 -11.70 19.03 -11.58
C SER A 128 -12.73 18.05 -12.14
N SER A 129 -12.40 16.77 -12.27
CA SER A 129 -13.38 15.78 -12.76
C SER A 129 -12.95 14.33 -12.50
N VAL A 130 -13.77 13.64 -11.68
CA VAL A 130 -13.64 12.21 -11.39
C VAL A 130 -13.63 11.34 -12.65
N ARG A 131 -14.43 11.67 -13.68
CA ARG A 131 -14.53 10.88 -14.93
C ARG A 131 -13.25 10.86 -15.76
N TRP A 132 -12.46 11.94 -15.70
CA TRP A 132 -11.19 12.02 -16.41
C TRP A 132 -10.15 11.18 -15.68
N ALA A 133 -10.09 11.32 -14.36
CA ALA A 133 -9.21 10.55 -13.50
C ALA A 133 -9.46 9.02 -13.58
N THR A 134 -10.70 8.55 -13.72
CA THR A 134 -10.98 7.12 -13.91
C THR A 134 -10.56 6.61 -15.28
N ARG A 135 -10.84 7.33 -16.37
CA ARG A 135 -10.41 6.95 -17.73
C ARG A 135 -8.89 6.87 -17.87
N ILE A 136 -8.19 7.84 -17.28
CA ILE A 136 -6.73 7.90 -17.26
C ILE A 136 -6.16 6.66 -16.53
N GLN A 137 -6.77 6.28 -15.42
CA GLN A 137 -6.35 5.11 -14.63
C GLN A 137 -6.49 3.77 -15.38
N ASP A 138 -7.55 3.61 -16.19
CA ASP A 138 -7.75 2.37 -16.97
C ASP A 138 -6.65 2.18 -18.01
N ILE A 139 -6.30 3.26 -18.74
CA ILE A 139 -5.21 3.26 -19.72
C ILE A 139 -3.88 2.92 -19.03
N PHE A 140 -3.60 3.53 -17.87
CA PHE A 140 -2.37 3.30 -17.13
C PHE A 140 -2.28 1.88 -16.56
N THR A 141 -3.43 1.27 -16.24
CA THR A 141 -3.49 -0.12 -15.77
C THR A 141 -3.11 -1.11 -16.86
N ALA A 142 -3.49 -0.85 -18.12
CA ALA A 142 -3.03 -1.66 -19.24
C ALA A 142 -1.52 -1.51 -19.46
N GLY A 143 -1.01 -0.28 -19.42
CA GLY A 143 0.41 0.03 -19.63
C GLY A 143 1.36 -0.58 -18.59
N LYS A 144 0.95 -0.69 -17.32
CA LYS A 144 1.77 -1.36 -16.30
C LYS A 144 1.81 -2.88 -16.45
N LEU A 145 0.70 -3.50 -16.88
CA LEU A 145 0.64 -4.95 -17.05
C LEU A 145 1.45 -5.39 -18.27
N SER A 146 1.45 -4.61 -19.36
CA SER A 146 2.30 -4.88 -20.52
C SER A 146 3.78 -4.76 -20.19
N ALA A 147 4.17 -3.78 -19.36
CA ALA A 147 5.56 -3.62 -18.92
C ALA A 147 6.04 -4.80 -18.07
N LEU A 148 5.23 -5.27 -17.12
CA LEU A 148 5.55 -6.47 -16.33
C LEU A 148 5.61 -7.73 -17.21
N ALA A 149 4.69 -7.87 -18.16
CA ALA A 149 4.74 -8.97 -19.12
C ALA A 149 6.03 -8.95 -19.95
N LEU A 150 6.47 -7.76 -20.39
CA LEU A 150 7.72 -7.60 -21.13
C LEU A 150 8.94 -8.02 -20.30
N ILE A 151 9.02 -7.56 -19.03
CA ILE A 151 10.11 -7.96 -18.11
C ILE A 151 10.15 -9.48 -17.94
N ILE A 152 9.00 -10.11 -17.71
CA ILE A 152 8.89 -11.56 -17.52
C ILE A 152 9.31 -12.32 -18.79
N ILE A 153 8.81 -11.93 -19.96
CA ILE A 153 9.14 -12.59 -21.24
C ILE A 153 10.64 -12.49 -21.52
N VAL A 154 11.23 -11.30 -21.35
CA VAL A 154 12.67 -11.09 -21.55
C VAL A 154 13.48 -11.89 -20.53
N GLY A 155 13.02 -11.96 -19.28
CA GLY A 155 13.62 -12.81 -18.25
C GLY A 155 13.64 -14.29 -18.64
N PHE A 156 12.55 -14.82 -19.19
CA PHE A 156 12.52 -16.19 -19.70
C PHE A 156 13.47 -16.39 -20.88
N ILE A 157 13.57 -15.43 -21.80
CA ILE A 157 14.55 -15.49 -22.90
C ILE A 157 15.98 -15.58 -22.36
N GLN A 158 16.31 -14.84 -21.29
CA GLN A 158 17.63 -14.92 -20.65
C GLN A 158 17.90 -16.30 -20.04
N ILE A 159 16.90 -16.90 -19.38
CA ILE A 159 17.00 -18.26 -18.84
C ILE A 159 17.29 -19.27 -19.95
N PHE A 160 16.56 -19.19 -21.08
CA PHE A 160 16.80 -20.07 -22.23
C PHE A 160 18.16 -19.86 -22.91
N LYS A 161 18.77 -18.68 -22.76
CA LYS A 161 20.13 -18.39 -23.23
C LYS A 161 21.23 -18.90 -22.29
N GLY A 162 20.88 -19.41 -21.11
CA GLY A 162 21.84 -19.88 -20.12
C GLY A 162 22.20 -18.86 -19.03
N ASN A 163 21.62 -17.65 -19.06
CA ASN A 163 21.94 -16.58 -18.12
C ASN A 163 21.12 -16.69 -16.84
N TYR A 164 21.37 -17.75 -16.06
CA TYR A 164 20.72 -18.02 -14.78
C TYR A 164 21.72 -18.32 -13.65
N GLU A 165 22.99 -17.89 -13.80
CA GLU A 165 24.07 -18.16 -12.85
C GLU A 165 23.71 -17.72 -11.41
N GLU A 166 23.14 -16.54 -11.23
CA GLU A 166 22.71 -16.01 -9.93
C GLU A 166 21.52 -16.78 -9.32
N LEU A 167 20.77 -17.52 -10.14
CA LEU A 167 19.63 -18.34 -9.71
C LEU A 167 20.04 -19.78 -9.37
N THR A 168 21.28 -20.18 -9.67
CA THR A 168 21.78 -21.51 -9.29
C THR A 168 21.83 -21.62 -7.76
N PRO A 169 21.50 -22.78 -7.15
CA PRO A 169 21.45 -22.90 -5.70
C PRO A 169 22.74 -22.48 -4.97
N SER A 170 23.91 -22.69 -5.58
CA SER A 170 25.21 -22.29 -5.06
C SER A 170 25.36 -20.77 -4.93
N ASN A 171 24.82 -19.99 -5.88
CA ASN A 171 24.91 -18.54 -5.87
C ASN A 171 23.68 -17.90 -5.21
N ALA A 172 22.50 -18.47 -5.44
CA ALA A 172 21.25 -17.95 -4.90
C ALA A 172 21.26 -17.93 -3.36
N PHE A 173 21.81 -18.97 -2.72
CA PHE A 173 21.97 -19.05 -1.27
C PHE A 173 23.38 -18.67 -0.79
N ASN A 174 24.16 -17.97 -1.63
CA ASN A 174 25.39 -17.35 -1.18
C ASN A 174 25.04 -16.05 -0.43
N PHE A 175 25.30 -16.05 0.88
CA PHE A 175 24.99 -14.91 1.73
C PHE A 175 26.20 -13.97 1.82
N TRP A 176 26.06 -12.75 1.28
CA TRP A 176 27.04 -11.68 1.54
C TRP A 176 26.84 -11.02 2.90
N MET A 177 25.66 -11.22 3.49
CA MET A 177 25.30 -10.80 4.84
C MET A 177 24.43 -11.89 5.46
N THR A 178 24.71 -12.28 6.71
CA THR A 178 23.83 -13.17 7.48
C THR A 178 22.66 -12.35 8.04
N PRO A 179 21.42 -12.53 7.55
CA PRO A 179 20.30 -11.71 7.99
C PRO A 179 19.92 -12.08 9.43
N SER A 180 19.89 -11.07 10.30
CA SER A 180 19.25 -11.25 11.61
C SER A 180 17.72 -11.35 11.44
N VAL A 181 17.04 -11.88 12.46
CA VAL A 181 15.57 -11.98 12.45
C VAL A 181 14.90 -10.61 12.22
N GLY A 182 15.53 -9.54 12.72
CA GLY A 182 15.12 -8.16 12.49
C GLY A 182 15.18 -7.74 11.02
N HIS A 183 16.27 -8.06 10.32
CA HIS A 183 16.40 -7.79 8.90
C HIS A 183 15.33 -8.52 8.09
N LEU A 184 15.01 -9.77 8.44
CA LEU A 184 13.92 -10.50 7.77
C LEU A 184 12.57 -9.79 7.97
N ALA A 185 12.29 -9.26 9.16
CA ALA A 185 11.07 -8.49 9.41
C ALA A 185 11.01 -7.22 8.55
N LEU A 186 12.12 -6.46 8.42
CA LEU A 186 12.21 -5.29 7.55
C LEU A 186 12.04 -5.66 6.06
N ALA A 187 12.64 -6.77 5.62
CA ALA A 187 12.45 -7.28 4.26
C ALA A 187 10.98 -7.61 3.98
N PHE A 188 10.26 -8.19 4.95
CA PHE A 188 8.81 -8.38 4.85
C PHE A 188 8.03 -7.07 4.81
N LEU A 189 8.42 -6.04 5.59
CA LEU A 189 7.80 -4.71 5.52
C LEU A 189 7.98 -4.07 4.13
N GLN A 190 9.16 -4.19 3.53
CA GLN A 190 9.45 -3.71 2.18
C GLN A 190 8.66 -4.49 1.11
N GLY A 191 8.64 -5.82 1.20
CA GLY A 191 7.90 -6.66 0.25
C GLY A 191 6.38 -6.48 0.34
N SER A 192 5.86 -6.35 1.56
CA SER A 192 4.42 -6.17 1.79
C SER A 192 3.87 -4.86 1.22
N PHE A 193 4.69 -3.81 1.11
CA PHE A 193 4.32 -2.58 0.44
C PHE A 193 3.89 -2.83 -1.02
N ALA A 194 4.59 -3.72 -1.73
CA ALA A 194 4.23 -4.10 -3.09
C ALA A 194 2.93 -4.91 -3.18
N PHE A 195 2.59 -5.66 -2.13
CA PHE A 195 1.32 -6.37 -2.01
C PHE A 195 0.19 -5.50 -1.46
N SER A 196 0.43 -4.24 -1.09
CA SER A 196 -0.59 -3.37 -0.51
C SER A 196 -1.79 -3.19 -1.44
N GLY A 197 -2.98 -3.07 -0.84
CA GLY A 197 -4.22 -2.80 -1.54
C GLY A 197 -5.14 -3.99 -1.79
N TRP A 198 -4.81 -5.17 -1.27
CA TRP A 198 -5.74 -6.30 -1.21
C TRP A 198 -6.97 -6.01 -0.33
N ASN A 199 -6.86 -5.09 0.63
CA ASN A 199 -7.95 -4.67 1.52
C ASN A 199 -8.92 -3.66 0.87
N PHE A 200 -8.57 -3.01 -0.24
CA PHE A 200 -9.37 -1.92 -0.82
C PHE A 200 -10.78 -2.34 -1.29
N LEU A 201 -10.99 -3.59 -1.69
CA LEU A 201 -12.32 -4.09 -2.07
C LEU A 201 -13.33 -3.94 -0.92
N ASN A 202 -12.87 -3.98 0.33
CA ASN A 202 -13.71 -3.85 1.52
C ASN A 202 -14.22 -2.42 1.76
N TYR A 203 -13.63 -1.41 1.12
CA TYR A 203 -14.07 -0.02 1.23
C TYR A 203 -15.26 0.31 0.32
N VAL A 204 -15.55 -0.57 -0.65
CA VAL A 204 -16.58 -0.39 -1.69
C VAL A 204 -17.73 -1.40 -1.53
N THR A 205 -17.76 -2.11 -0.41
CA THR A 205 -18.78 -3.15 -0.12
C THR A 205 -20.20 -2.60 -0.03
N GLU A 206 -20.38 -1.35 0.40
CA GLU A 206 -21.69 -0.68 0.39
C GLU A 206 -22.26 -0.49 -1.01
N GLU A 207 -21.46 -0.44 -2.07
CA GLU A 207 -21.99 -0.30 -3.43
C GLU A 207 -22.64 -1.60 -3.95
N LEU A 208 -22.55 -2.70 -3.18
CA LEU A 208 -23.09 -4.04 -3.49
C LEU A 208 -24.41 -4.36 -2.77
N VAL A 209 -25.24 -3.36 -2.43
CA VAL A 209 -26.47 -3.50 -1.62
C VAL A 209 -27.48 -4.53 -2.17
N ASP A 210 -27.54 -4.74 -3.49
CA ASP A 210 -28.52 -5.65 -4.08
C ASP A 210 -28.35 -7.10 -3.56
N PRO A 211 -29.39 -7.72 -2.97
CA PRO A 211 -29.26 -9.06 -2.34
C PRO A 211 -28.74 -10.14 -3.30
N ARG A 212 -29.15 -10.10 -4.58
CA ARG A 212 -28.63 -11.03 -5.61
C ARG A 212 -27.14 -10.79 -5.90
N ARG A 213 -26.73 -9.52 -5.89
CA ARG A 213 -25.32 -9.13 -6.08
C ARG A 213 -24.50 -9.46 -4.84
N GLN A 214 -25.04 -9.33 -3.63
CA GLN A 214 -24.38 -9.72 -2.39
C GLN A 214 -24.16 -11.23 -2.31
N VAL A 215 -25.14 -12.05 -2.71
CA VAL A 215 -24.98 -13.51 -2.79
C VAL A 215 -23.95 -13.89 -3.87
N SER A 216 -24.05 -13.29 -5.06
CA SER A 216 -23.05 -13.51 -6.12
C SER A 216 -21.64 -13.07 -5.71
N PHE A 217 -21.53 -11.92 -5.04
CA PHE A 217 -20.29 -11.37 -4.53
C PHE A 217 -19.71 -12.24 -3.43
N SER A 218 -20.49 -12.69 -2.45
CA SER A 218 -19.99 -13.56 -1.38
C SER A 218 -19.54 -14.92 -1.90
N MET A 219 -20.18 -15.46 -2.95
CA MET A 219 -19.75 -16.68 -3.62
C MET A 219 -18.48 -16.48 -4.47
N ASN A 220 -18.38 -15.32 -5.15
CA ASN A 220 -17.27 -15.03 -6.06
C ASN A 220 -16.05 -14.43 -5.36
N LEU A 221 -16.20 -13.80 -4.19
CA LEU A 221 -15.14 -13.08 -3.50
C LEU A 221 -14.01 -14.02 -3.04
N PRO A 222 -14.26 -15.15 -2.35
CA PRO A 222 -13.20 -16.10 -2.03
C PRO A 222 -12.52 -16.65 -3.28
N ARG A 223 -13.28 -16.99 -4.33
CA ARG A 223 -12.73 -17.47 -5.61
C ARG A 223 -11.83 -16.42 -6.27
N ALA A 224 -12.28 -15.16 -6.28
CA ALA A 224 -11.49 -14.04 -6.80
C ALA A 224 -10.19 -13.85 -6.01
N ILE A 225 -10.23 -13.99 -4.68
CA ILE A 225 -9.03 -13.95 -3.82
C ILE A 225 -8.06 -15.09 -4.14
N PHE A 226 -8.55 -16.33 -4.23
CA PHE A 226 -7.74 -17.51 -4.54
C PHE A 226 -7.11 -17.49 -5.93
N ILE A 227 -7.68 -16.73 -6.88
CA ILE A 227 -7.10 -16.56 -8.22
C ILE A 227 -6.16 -15.34 -8.23
N SER A 228 -6.63 -14.20 -7.70
CA SER A 228 -5.92 -12.93 -7.85
C SER A 228 -4.63 -12.85 -7.04
N ILE A 229 -4.62 -13.29 -5.77
CA ILE A 229 -3.43 -13.16 -4.93
C ILE A 229 -2.29 -14.07 -5.41
N PRO A 230 -2.52 -15.37 -5.67
CA PRO A 230 -1.48 -16.21 -6.25
C PRO A 230 -0.97 -15.69 -7.59
N LEU A 231 -1.86 -15.18 -8.46
CA LEU A 231 -1.45 -14.56 -9.73
C LEU A 231 -0.50 -13.37 -9.51
N VAL A 232 -0.80 -12.49 -8.54
CA VAL A 232 0.09 -11.38 -8.19
C VAL A 232 1.42 -11.90 -7.66
N THR A 233 1.40 -12.89 -6.77
CA THR A 233 2.61 -13.52 -6.25
C THR A 233 3.46 -14.10 -7.36
N PHE A 234 2.87 -14.81 -8.32
CA PHE A 234 3.59 -15.33 -9.49
C PHE A 234 4.21 -14.21 -10.31
N VAL A 235 3.46 -13.17 -10.65
CA VAL A 235 3.97 -12.03 -11.42
C VAL A 235 5.14 -11.37 -10.69
N TYR A 236 5.03 -11.13 -9.38
CA TYR A 236 6.09 -10.50 -8.60
C TYR A 236 7.32 -11.39 -8.48
N THR A 237 7.16 -12.68 -8.19
CA THR A 237 8.28 -13.62 -8.12
C THR A 237 8.98 -13.74 -9.46
N PHE A 238 8.25 -13.89 -10.58
CA PHE A 238 8.85 -13.96 -11.91
C PHE A 238 9.51 -12.65 -12.34
N THR A 239 8.98 -11.50 -11.93
CA THR A 239 9.63 -10.20 -12.18
C THR A 239 10.97 -10.11 -11.45
N ASN A 240 11.04 -10.57 -10.19
CA ASN A 240 12.31 -10.62 -9.45
C ASN A 240 13.30 -11.62 -10.06
N ILE A 241 12.84 -12.81 -10.46
CA ILE A 241 13.66 -13.77 -11.20
C ILE A 241 14.24 -13.12 -12.46
N ALA A 242 13.43 -12.39 -13.23
CA ALA A 242 13.90 -11.68 -14.42
C ALA A 242 14.95 -10.59 -14.09
N TYR A 243 14.84 -9.89 -12.96
CA TYR A 243 15.88 -8.96 -12.55
C TYR A 243 17.21 -9.68 -12.29
N PHE A 244 17.19 -10.81 -11.58
CA PHE A 244 18.41 -11.57 -11.28
C PHE A 244 19.05 -12.28 -12.50
N THR A 245 18.33 -12.43 -13.62
CA THR A 245 18.94 -12.93 -14.87
C THR A 245 19.61 -11.82 -15.68
N ALA A 246 19.29 -10.56 -15.40
CA ALA A 246 19.81 -9.40 -16.13
C ALA A 246 20.97 -8.68 -15.42
N MET A 247 21.00 -8.73 -14.09
CA MET A 247 21.97 -7.99 -13.28
C MET A 247 22.40 -8.77 -12.04
N SER A 248 23.60 -8.47 -11.56
CA SER A 248 24.12 -9.03 -10.30
C SER A 248 23.38 -8.43 -9.09
N PRO A 249 23.42 -9.09 -7.92
CA PRO A 249 22.81 -8.56 -6.69
C PRO A 249 23.36 -7.18 -6.31
N GLN A 250 24.67 -6.96 -6.44
CA GLN A 250 25.34 -5.71 -6.11
C GLN A 250 24.89 -4.58 -7.03
N GLU A 251 24.71 -4.89 -8.31
CA GLU A 251 24.22 -3.92 -9.29
C GLU A 251 22.77 -3.54 -9.03
N LEU A 252 21.91 -4.51 -8.69
CA LEU A 252 20.52 -4.25 -8.29
C LEU A 252 20.46 -3.32 -7.05
N LEU A 253 21.32 -3.54 -6.06
CA LEU A 253 21.42 -2.70 -4.87
C LEU A 253 21.95 -1.28 -5.19
N SER A 254 22.84 -1.15 -6.16
CA SER A 254 23.37 0.16 -6.59
C SER A 254 22.36 0.97 -7.42
N SER A 255 21.40 0.32 -8.07
CA SER A 255 20.42 0.98 -8.91
C SER A 255 19.36 1.73 -8.09
N ASN A 256 19.01 2.94 -8.55
CA ASN A 256 17.88 3.71 -8.00
C ASN A 256 16.55 3.37 -8.70
N ALA A 257 16.60 2.76 -9.88
CA ALA A 257 15.45 2.42 -10.71
C ALA A 257 15.67 1.09 -11.42
N VAL A 258 15.44 -0.02 -10.69
CA VAL A 258 15.79 -1.39 -11.09
C VAL A 258 15.25 -1.75 -12.49
N ALA A 259 14.02 -1.36 -12.80
CA ALA A 259 13.41 -1.67 -14.10
C ALA A 259 14.02 -0.87 -15.26
N VAL A 260 14.52 0.34 -15.01
CA VAL A 260 15.22 1.13 -16.04
C VAL A 260 16.57 0.49 -16.34
N THR A 261 17.33 0.12 -15.32
CA THR A 261 18.61 -0.61 -15.47
C THR A 261 18.43 -1.94 -16.20
N PHE A 262 17.34 -2.68 -15.90
CA PHE A 262 16.97 -3.88 -16.65
C PHE A 262 16.75 -3.57 -18.14
N GLY A 263 16.02 -2.49 -18.45
CA GLY A 263 15.76 -2.05 -19.82
C GLY A 263 17.02 -1.62 -20.57
N GLU A 264 17.90 -0.86 -19.94
CA GLU A 264 19.17 -0.41 -20.53
C GLU A 264 20.05 -1.59 -20.95
N LYS A 265 20.09 -2.66 -20.15
CA LYS A 265 20.86 -3.85 -20.45
C LYS A 265 20.29 -4.72 -21.55
N LEU A 266 18.98 -4.96 -21.52
CA LEU A 266 18.39 -6.04 -22.32
C LEU A 266 17.55 -5.56 -23.50
N LEU A 267 17.02 -4.34 -23.44
CA LEU A 267 16.09 -3.81 -24.44
C LEU A 267 16.77 -2.86 -25.44
N GLY A 268 17.98 -2.38 -25.16
CA GLY A 268 18.72 -1.48 -26.04
C GLY A 268 17.90 -0.26 -26.43
N TYR A 269 17.50 -0.18 -27.71
CA TYR A 269 16.65 0.90 -28.23
C TYR A 269 15.29 1.02 -27.53
N PHE A 270 14.73 -0.07 -27.00
CA PHE A 270 13.44 -0.05 -26.28
C PHE A 270 13.58 0.28 -24.79
N SER A 271 14.76 0.69 -24.31
CA SER A 271 15.00 1.07 -22.91
C SER A 271 14.06 2.19 -22.42
N TRP A 272 13.66 3.12 -23.29
CA TRP A 272 12.73 4.22 -22.96
C TRP A 272 11.33 3.74 -22.55
N VAL A 273 10.93 2.51 -22.91
CA VAL A 273 9.62 1.94 -22.54
C VAL A 273 9.52 1.75 -21.03
N MET A 274 10.61 1.36 -20.36
CA MET A 274 10.63 1.09 -18.92
C MET A 274 10.30 2.33 -18.06
N PRO A 275 11.01 3.46 -18.16
CA PRO A 275 10.71 4.65 -17.35
C PRO A 275 9.32 5.21 -17.66
N VAL A 276 8.86 5.17 -18.92
CA VAL A 276 7.51 5.59 -19.28
C VAL A 276 6.46 4.71 -18.62
N SER A 277 6.57 3.38 -18.73
CA SER A 277 5.59 2.48 -18.13
C SER A 277 5.55 2.56 -16.60
N VAL A 278 6.71 2.70 -15.94
CA VAL A 278 6.76 2.87 -14.48
C VAL A 278 6.18 4.23 -14.07
N ALA A 279 6.49 5.29 -14.81
CA ALA A 279 5.87 6.60 -14.61
C ALA A 279 4.35 6.53 -14.70
N LEU A 280 3.79 5.89 -15.73
CA LEU A 280 2.35 5.69 -15.86
C LEU A 280 1.77 4.87 -14.69
N SER A 281 2.49 3.84 -14.23
CA SER A 281 2.08 3.03 -13.07
C SER A 281 2.02 3.86 -11.77
N THR A 282 3.03 4.69 -11.51
CA THR A 282 3.06 5.58 -10.34
C THR A 282 1.97 6.65 -10.40
N PHE A 283 1.72 7.24 -11.57
CA PHE A 283 0.59 8.13 -11.83
C PHE A 283 -0.75 7.50 -11.48
N GLY A 284 -0.99 6.27 -11.94
CA GLY A 284 -2.19 5.50 -11.60
C GLY A 284 -2.29 5.18 -10.11
N GLY A 285 -1.17 4.92 -9.45
CA GLY A 285 -1.09 4.69 -8.00
C GLY A 285 -1.52 5.92 -7.19
N ILE A 286 -0.94 7.09 -7.48
CA ILE A 286 -1.28 8.35 -6.80
C ILE A 286 -2.77 8.66 -6.97
N ASN A 287 -3.30 8.52 -8.20
CA ASN A 287 -4.71 8.74 -8.50
C ASN A 287 -5.64 7.82 -7.68
N GLY A 288 -5.33 6.51 -7.61
CA GLY A 288 -6.11 5.56 -6.82
C GLY A 288 -6.09 5.86 -5.32
N TYR A 289 -4.95 6.29 -4.78
CA TYR A 289 -4.83 6.69 -3.37
C TYR A 289 -5.56 8.00 -3.05
N LEU A 290 -5.57 8.99 -3.97
CA LEU A 290 -6.35 10.22 -3.81
C LEU A 290 -7.86 9.93 -3.78
N PHE A 291 -8.34 9.00 -4.62
CA PHE A 291 -9.74 8.60 -4.59
C PHE A 291 -10.15 7.94 -3.27
N THR A 292 -9.36 6.95 -2.82
CA THR A 292 -9.69 6.20 -1.61
C THR A 292 -9.56 7.04 -0.34
N SER A 293 -8.53 7.88 -0.24
CA SER A 293 -8.35 8.80 0.90
C SER A 293 -9.52 9.77 1.07
N SER A 294 -10.04 10.33 -0.02
CA SER A 294 -11.20 11.22 0.04
C SER A 294 -12.47 10.53 0.54
N ARG A 295 -12.68 9.25 0.18
CA ARG A 295 -13.83 8.45 0.65
C ARG A 295 -13.73 8.16 2.14
N LEU A 296 -12.52 7.86 2.64
CA LEU A 296 -12.32 7.64 4.06
C LEU A 296 -12.57 8.93 4.87
N CYS A 297 -12.05 10.07 4.40
CA CYS A 297 -12.31 11.36 5.03
C CYS A 297 -13.80 11.70 5.09
N PHE A 298 -14.52 11.43 3.99
CA PHE A 298 -15.97 11.62 3.92
C PHE A 298 -16.73 10.74 4.94
N SER A 299 -16.40 9.44 5.02
CA SER A 299 -17.01 8.51 5.98
C SER A 299 -16.74 8.91 7.43
N GLY A 300 -15.49 9.28 7.74
CA GLY A 300 -15.11 9.75 9.07
C GLY A 300 -15.78 11.06 9.48
N ALA A 301 -15.99 11.99 8.54
CA ALA A 301 -16.69 13.24 8.81
C ALA A 301 -18.21 13.03 8.97
N ARG A 302 -18.82 12.08 8.24
CA ARG A 302 -20.23 11.71 8.39
C ARG A 302 -20.55 11.12 9.77
N GLU A 303 -19.64 10.32 10.32
CA GLU A 303 -19.73 9.77 11.69
C GLU A 303 -19.39 10.80 12.79
N GLY A 304 -19.08 12.05 12.41
CA GLY A 304 -18.77 13.14 13.35
C GLY A 304 -17.40 13.03 14.02
N HIS A 305 -16.53 12.15 13.52
CA HIS A 305 -15.15 11.97 13.98
C HIS A 305 -14.19 12.98 13.35
N LEU A 306 -14.46 13.44 12.13
CA LEU A 306 -13.73 14.52 11.46
C LEU A 306 -14.61 15.78 11.29
N PRO A 307 -14.01 16.97 11.12
CA PRO A 307 -14.76 18.20 10.85
C PRO A 307 -15.65 18.08 9.61
N SER A 308 -16.83 18.70 9.65
CA SER A 308 -17.83 18.64 8.56
C SER A 308 -17.30 19.23 7.24
N LEU A 309 -16.32 20.14 7.30
CA LEU A 309 -15.60 20.67 6.14
C LEU A 309 -15.01 19.57 5.25
N LEU A 310 -14.52 18.47 5.84
CA LEU A 310 -13.92 17.36 5.10
C LEU A 310 -14.95 16.47 4.39
N ALA A 311 -16.23 16.57 4.75
CA ALA A 311 -17.33 15.94 4.04
C ALA A 311 -17.90 16.79 2.89
N MET A 312 -17.46 18.05 2.73
CA MET A 312 -18.03 18.93 1.72
C MET A 312 -17.64 18.50 0.30
N ILE A 313 -18.64 18.52 -0.59
CA ILE A 313 -18.51 18.15 -1.99
C ILE A 313 -18.78 19.39 -2.83
N HIS A 314 -17.96 19.62 -3.86
CA HIS A 314 -18.14 20.73 -4.77
C HIS A 314 -19.39 20.56 -5.64
N VAL A 315 -20.24 21.60 -5.72
CA VAL A 315 -21.59 21.54 -6.31
C VAL A 315 -21.58 21.16 -7.79
N LYS A 316 -20.63 21.68 -8.58
CA LYS A 316 -20.62 21.48 -10.04
C LYS A 316 -19.92 20.20 -10.49
N HIS A 317 -18.85 19.83 -9.79
CA HIS A 317 -17.95 18.73 -10.18
C HIS A 317 -18.13 17.47 -9.32
N CYS A 318 -18.91 17.54 -8.24
CA CYS A 318 -19.12 16.47 -7.28
C CYS A 318 -17.81 15.91 -6.70
N THR A 319 -16.83 16.79 -6.45
CA THR A 319 -15.49 16.42 -5.95
C THR A 319 -15.24 16.91 -4.51
N PRO A 320 -14.62 16.10 -3.63
CA PRO A 320 -14.33 16.46 -2.24
C PRO A 320 -13.01 17.26 -2.12
N ILE A 321 -13.05 18.53 -2.55
CA ILE A 321 -11.86 19.40 -2.62
C ILE A 321 -11.14 19.55 -1.27
N PRO A 322 -11.82 19.82 -0.14
CA PRO A 322 -11.12 20.02 1.15
C PRO A 322 -10.35 18.78 1.62
N ALA A 323 -10.92 17.58 1.44
CA ALA A 323 -10.25 16.33 1.78
C ALA A 323 -8.99 16.11 0.94
N LEU A 324 -9.08 16.36 -0.38
CA LEU A 324 -7.94 16.26 -1.29
C LEU A 324 -6.81 17.23 -0.92
N LEU A 325 -7.15 18.47 -0.53
CA LEU A 325 -6.17 19.46 -0.11
C LEU A 325 -5.45 19.07 1.20
N VAL A 326 -6.19 18.54 2.19
CA VAL A 326 -5.58 18.06 3.44
C VAL A 326 -4.63 16.89 3.19
N CYS A 327 -5.04 15.92 2.38
CA CYS A 327 -4.16 14.81 2.00
C CYS A 327 -2.93 15.32 1.24
N CYS A 328 -3.10 16.22 0.27
CA CYS A 328 -2.00 16.81 -0.48
C CYS A 328 -1.01 17.54 0.42
N LEU A 329 -1.50 18.39 1.34
CA LEU A 329 -0.65 19.13 2.27
C LEU A 329 0.14 18.17 3.19
N ALA A 330 -0.52 17.16 3.74
CA ALA A 330 0.13 16.15 4.56
C ALA A 330 1.20 15.39 3.77
N THR A 331 0.94 15.02 2.50
CA THR A 331 1.91 14.34 1.65
C THR A 331 3.12 15.22 1.38
N VAL A 332 2.94 16.51 1.09
CA VAL A 332 4.05 17.45 0.88
C VAL A 332 4.94 17.53 2.13
N VAL A 333 4.35 17.63 3.32
CA VAL A 333 5.12 17.66 4.58
C VAL A 333 5.94 16.37 4.75
N ILE A 334 5.36 15.19 4.55
CA ILE A 334 6.07 13.92 4.69
C ILE A 334 7.19 13.80 3.66
N MET A 335 6.96 14.24 2.42
CA MET A 335 7.97 14.24 1.37
C MET A 335 9.18 15.12 1.70
N LEU A 336 9.01 16.19 2.48
CA LEU A 336 10.13 17.07 2.89
C LEU A 336 11.01 16.44 3.98
N VAL A 337 10.46 15.52 4.78
CA VAL A 337 11.15 14.96 5.94
C VAL A 337 11.81 13.62 5.61
N GLY A 338 11.09 12.71 4.94
CA GLY A 338 11.51 11.31 4.85
C GLY A 338 12.30 10.93 3.61
N ASP A 339 13.07 9.85 3.73
CA ASP A 339 13.64 9.10 2.61
C ASP A 339 12.70 7.96 2.19
N THR A 340 12.74 7.56 0.92
CA THR A 340 11.79 6.62 0.31
C THR A 340 11.71 5.29 1.07
N TYR A 341 12.84 4.66 1.40
CA TYR A 341 12.85 3.34 2.04
C TYR A 341 12.45 3.41 3.51
N THR A 342 12.88 4.45 4.23
CA THR A 342 12.45 4.71 5.61
C THR A 342 10.94 4.97 5.71
N LEU A 343 10.37 5.70 4.73
CA LEU A 343 8.93 5.93 4.62
C LEU A 343 8.16 4.64 4.34
N ILE A 344 8.74 3.69 3.58
CA ILE A 344 8.14 2.36 3.39
C ILE A 344 8.09 1.59 4.71
N ASN A 345 9.20 1.54 5.46
CA ASN A 345 9.22 0.86 6.77
C ASN A 345 8.18 1.49 7.73
N TYR A 346 8.14 2.82 7.76
CA TYR A 346 7.20 3.60 8.56
C TYR A 346 5.74 3.28 8.23
N VAL A 347 5.36 3.35 6.95
CA VAL A 347 3.96 3.10 6.54
C VAL A 347 3.57 1.64 6.66
N SER A 348 4.45 0.72 6.30
CA SER A 348 4.18 -0.71 6.38
C SER A 348 3.98 -1.13 7.85
N PHE A 349 4.80 -0.64 8.78
CA PHE A 349 4.64 -0.94 10.20
C PHE A 349 3.25 -0.54 10.72
N ILE A 350 2.83 0.69 10.41
CA ILE A 350 1.52 1.22 10.84
C ILE A 350 0.37 0.47 10.15
N ASN A 351 0.50 0.14 8.86
CA ASN A 351 -0.48 -0.67 8.15
C ASN A 351 -0.67 -2.04 8.82
N TYR A 352 0.42 -2.74 9.16
CA TYR A 352 0.33 -4.03 9.84
C TYR A 352 -0.29 -3.91 11.23
N LEU A 353 0.02 -2.84 11.98
CA LEU A 353 -0.63 -2.57 13.25
C LEU A 353 -2.15 -2.46 13.08
N CYS A 354 -2.63 -1.68 12.11
CA CYS A 354 -4.06 -1.57 11.79
C CYS A 354 -4.68 -2.90 11.35
N TYR A 355 -4.01 -3.67 10.48
CA TYR A 355 -4.49 -4.99 10.04
C TYR A 355 -4.62 -5.98 11.20
N GLY A 356 -3.67 -5.96 12.13
CA GLY A 356 -3.72 -6.75 13.35
C GLY A 356 -4.95 -6.43 14.19
N VAL A 357 -5.22 -5.14 14.45
CA VAL A 357 -6.40 -4.70 15.21
C VAL A 357 -7.69 -5.15 14.54
N THR A 358 -7.80 -5.03 13.21
CA THR A 358 -8.98 -5.48 12.47
C THR A 358 -9.19 -7.00 12.57
N ILE A 359 -8.12 -7.80 12.45
CA ILE A 359 -8.20 -9.27 12.52
C ILE A 359 -8.43 -9.77 13.96
N ILE A 360 -7.86 -9.12 14.97
CA ILE A 360 -8.23 -9.34 16.38
C ILE A 360 -9.73 -9.05 16.55
N GLY A 361 -10.23 -7.98 15.93
CA GLY A 361 -11.65 -7.64 15.88
C GLY A 361 -12.51 -8.78 15.32
N LEU A 362 -12.08 -9.46 14.26
CA LEU A 362 -12.77 -10.63 13.71
C LEU A 362 -12.91 -11.76 14.76
N ILE A 363 -11.84 -12.08 15.50
CA ILE A 363 -11.87 -13.12 16.53
C ILE A 363 -12.79 -12.69 17.69
N VAL A 364 -12.68 -11.44 18.15
CA VAL A 364 -13.54 -10.88 19.19
C VAL A 364 -15.02 -10.91 18.76
N LEU A 365 -15.32 -10.57 17.51
CA LEU A 365 -16.66 -10.62 16.95
C LEU A 365 -17.23 -12.04 16.93
N ARG A 366 -16.38 -13.05 16.64
CA ARG A 366 -16.78 -14.47 16.72
C ARG A 366 -17.20 -14.88 18.12
N TRP A 367 -16.52 -14.39 19.15
CA TRP A 367 -16.84 -14.70 20.54
C TRP A 367 -18.02 -13.89 21.06
N LYS A 368 -18.03 -12.56 20.86
CA LYS A 368 -19.01 -11.65 21.45
C LYS A 368 -20.38 -11.73 20.76
N LYS A 369 -20.41 -11.96 19.44
CA LYS A 369 -21.64 -12.04 18.64
C LYS A 369 -21.64 -13.31 17.78
N PRO A 370 -21.82 -14.51 18.37
CA PRO A 370 -21.70 -15.77 17.64
C PRO A 370 -22.88 -16.06 16.69
N LYS A 371 -24.07 -15.52 16.98
CA LYS A 371 -25.32 -15.78 16.24
C LYS A 371 -25.52 -14.92 14.99
N ILE A 372 -24.58 -14.03 14.66
CA ILE A 372 -24.70 -13.19 13.45
C ILE A 372 -24.59 -14.06 12.20
N PHE A 373 -25.39 -13.74 11.19
CA PHE A 373 -25.34 -14.44 9.92
C PHE A 373 -24.00 -14.12 9.21
N ARG A 374 -23.23 -15.17 8.87
CA ARG A 374 -21.95 -15.06 8.17
C ARG A 374 -22.02 -15.87 6.88
N PRO A 375 -22.18 -15.21 5.71
CA PRO A 375 -22.18 -15.89 4.41
C PRO A 375 -20.87 -16.64 4.13
N ILE A 376 -19.74 -16.02 4.53
CA ILE A 376 -18.40 -16.60 4.44
C ILE A 376 -17.91 -16.80 5.86
N LYS A 377 -17.39 -18.00 6.16
CA LYS A 377 -16.76 -18.31 7.44
C LYS A 377 -15.45 -19.04 7.19
N VAL A 378 -14.34 -18.37 7.50
CA VAL A 378 -13.01 -18.97 7.35
C VAL A 378 -12.68 -19.86 8.56
N ASN A 379 -11.80 -20.84 8.38
CA ASN A 379 -11.34 -21.65 9.53
C ASN A 379 -10.63 -20.75 10.55
N LEU A 380 -10.82 -20.98 11.85
CA LEU A 380 -10.24 -20.15 12.91
C LEU A 380 -8.71 -20.20 12.93
N LEU A 381 -8.11 -21.27 12.36
CA LEU A 381 -6.67 -21.36 12.19
C LEU A 381 -6.10 -20.23 11.32
N ILE A 382 -6.85 -19.72 10.33
CA ILE A 382 -6.39 -18.67 9.40
C ILE A 382 -6.10 -17.33 10.12
N PRO A 383 -7.04 -16.74 10.87
CA PRO A 383 -6.74 -15.51 11.61
C PRO A 383 -5.69 -15.74 12.72
N ILE A 384 -5.62 -16.93 13.33
CA ILE A 384 -4.60 -17.23 14.35
C ILE A 384 -3.20 -17.27 13.74
N THR A 385 -3.01 -17.93 12.60
CA THR A 385 -1.69 -17.98 11.93
C THR A 385 -1.27 -16.61 11.44
N TYR A 386 -2.22 -15.80 10.92
CA TYR A 386 -1.93 -14.41 10.55
C TYR A 386 -1.49 -13.60 11.77
N LEU A 387 -2.18 -13.70 12.91
CA LEU A 387 -1.84 -12.96 14.12
C LEU A 387 -0.50 -13.40 14.73
N ALA A 388 -0.14 -14.68 14.63
CA ALA A 388 1.16 -15.16 15.06
C ALA A 388 2.29 -14.54 14.21
N PHE A 389 2.13 -14.52 12.88
CA PHE A 389 3.06 -13.85 11.98
C PHE A 389 3.12 -12.34 12.21
N TRP A 390 1.96 -11.70 12.41
CA TRP A 390 1.85 -10.27 12.72
C TRP A 390 2.59 -9.89 14.01
N ALA A 391 2.41 -10.66 15.09
CA ALA A 391 3.07 -10.39 16.37
C ALA A 391 4.59 -10.51 16.25
N PHE A 392 5.05 -11.57 15.57
CA PHE A 392 6.46 -11.75 15.26
C PHE A 392 7.01 -10.54 14.49
N LEU A 393 6.36 -10.17 13.38
CA LEU A 393 6.81 -9.08 12.53
C LEU A 393 6.87 -7.74 13.27
N LEU A 394 5.85 -7.38 14.06
CA LEU A 394 5.85 -6.12 14.80
C LEU A 394 6.94 -6.06 15.88
N ILE A 395 7.13 -7.14 16.65
CA ILE A 395 8.14 -7.19 17.72
C ILE A 395 9.54 -7.02 17.13
N PHE A 396 9.87 -7.75 16.07
CA PHE A 396 11.18 -7.67 15.43
C PHE A 396 11.39 -6.36 14.66
N SER A 397 10.33 -5.76 14.11
CA SER A 397 10.41 -4.43 13.48
C SER A 397 10.69 -3.34 14.52
N LEU A 398 10.02 -3.37 15.68
CA LEU A 398 10.28 -2.45 16.79
C LEU A 398 11.69 -2.59 17.36
N TYR A 399 12.21 -3.82 17.41
CA TYR A 399 13.59 -4.07 17.84
C TYR A 399 14.62 -3.52 16.83
N SER A 400 14.32 -3.63 15.54
CA SER A 400 15.27 -3.25 14.47
C SER A 400 15.29 -1.74 14.20
N GLU A 401 14.12 -1.12 14.11
CA GLU A 401 13.97 0.32 13.86
C GLU A 401 13.08 0.99 14.93
N PRO A 402 13.54 1.09 16.19
CA PRO A 402 12.73 1.59 17.30
C PRO A 402 12.32 3.06 17.12
N VAL A 403 13.16 3.86 16.48
CA VAL A 403 12.88 5.29 16.25
C VAL A 403 11.75 5.46 15.23
N VAL A 404 11.84 4.78 14.08
CA VAL A 404 10.84 4.88 13.00
C VAL A 404 9.50 4.33 13.48
N CYS A 405 9.49 3.14 14.07
CA CYS A 405 8.28 2.52 14.60
C CYS A 405 7.70 3.30 15.79
N GLY A 406 8.56 3.78 16.70
CA GLY A 406 8.16 4.51 17.89
C GLY A 406 7.50 5.86 17.58
N VAL A 407 8.04 6.62 16.62
CA VAL A 407 7.40 7.86 16.13
C VAL A 407 6.01 7.58 15.56
N GLY A 408 5.84 6.46 14.86
CA GLY A 408 4.54 6.04 14.34
C GLY A 408 3.52 5.77 15.45
N LEU A 409 3.93 5.04 16.49
CA LEU A 409 3.08 4.79 17.67
C LEU A 409 2.72 6.08 18.41
N ILE A 410 3.68 6.99 18.59
CA ILE A 410 3.44 8.28 19.25
C ILE A 410 2.38 9.07 18.47
N ILE A 411 2.48 9.15 17.14
CA ILE A 411 1.50 9.88 16.32
C ILE A 411 0.11 9.23 16.42
N ILE A 412 0.00 7.90 16.46
CA ILE A 412 -1.28 7.23 16.74
C ILE A 412 -1.81 7.65 18.10
N LEU A 413 -0.96 7.63 19.14
CA LEU A 413 -1.35 8.00 20.50
C LEU A 413 -1.76 9.48 20.62
N THR A 414 -1.21 10.38 19.80
CA THR A 414 -1.70 11.78 19.73
C THR A 414 -3.16 11.88 19.27
N GLY A 415 -3.70 10.85 18.62
CA GLY A 415 -5.12 10.75 18.31
C GLY A 415 -6.01 10.65 19.55
N VAL A 416 -5.51 10.12 20.68
CA VAL A 416 -6.28 9.98 21.92
C VAL A 416 -6.70 11.34 22.49
N PRO A 417 -5.80 12.31 22.78
CA PRO A 417 -6.21 13.62 23.27
C PRO A 417 -7.08 14.38 22.26
N VAL A 418 -6.78 14.24 20.97
CA VAL A 418 -7.60 14.86 19.90
C VAL A 418 -9.00 14.28 19.86
N PHE A 419 -9.19 12.98 20.09
CA PHE A 419 -10.51 12.35 20.19
C PHE A 419 -11.32 12.91 21.36
N PHE A 420 -10.71 13.05 22.54
CA PHE A 420 -11.39 13.58 23.71
C PHE A 420 -11.78 15.06 23.53
N LEU A 421 -10.89 15.87 22.96
CA LEU A 421 -11.15 17.29 22.66
C LEU A 421 -12.14 17.47 21.49
N GLY A 422 -12.06 16.60 20.49
CA GLY A 422 -12.79 16.71 19.23
C GLY A 422 -14.20 16.11 19.30
N VAL A 423 -14.30 14.88 19.75
CA VAL A 423 -15.51 14.05 19.64
C VAL A 423 -16.23 13.92 20.98
N TYR A 424 -15.50 13.64 22.06
CA TYR A 424 -16.09 13.40 23.38
C TYR A 424 -16.59 14.70 24.03
N TRP A 425 -15.88 15.82 23.83
CA TRP A 425 -16.28 17.11 24.37
C TRP A 425 -17.51 17.68 23.65
N ARG A 426 -18.70 17.45 24.21
CA ARG A 426 -19.98 17.93 23.68
C ARG A 426 -20.26 19.41 23.97
N ASN A 427 -19.83 19.93 25.13
CA ASN A 427 -20.10 21.30 25.57
C ASN A 427 -18.97 22.27 25.18
N LYS A 428 -18.68 22.40 23.88
CA LYS A 428 -17.63 23.33 23.42
C LYS A 428 -18.10 24.79 23.49
N PRO A 429 -17.20 25.74 23.75
CA PRO A 429 -17.50 27.17 23.67
C PRO A 429 -18.06 27.52 22.27
N LYS A 430 -19.03 28.45 22.20
CA LYS A 430 -19.68 28.85 20.93
C LYS A 430 -18.68 29.27 19.84
N CYS A 431 -17.54 29.87 20.23
CA CYS A 431 -16.45 30.23 19.31
C CYS A 431 -15.82 29.01 18.61
N VAL A 432 -15.68 27.88 19.32
CA VAL A 432 -15.08 26.66 18.78
C VAL A 432 -16.08 25.90 17.89
N ASN A 433 -17.36 25.86 18.26
CA ASN A 433 -18.40 25.26 17.41
C ASN A 433 -18.54 26.00 16.07
N ARG A 434 -18.49 27.34 16.09
CA ARG A 434 -18.53 28.17 14.86
C ARG A 434 -17.36 27.87 13.91
N LEU A 435 -16.20 27.45 14.43
CA LEU A 435 -14.99 27.12 13.66
C LEU A 435 -15.01 25.69 13.10
N ILE A 436 -15.64 24.75 13.81
CA ILE A 436 -15.77 23.34 13.41
C ILE A 436 -16.99 23.11 12.50
N GLY A 437 -17.87 24.10 12.34
CA GLY A 437 -19.06 24.02 11.50
C GLY A 437 -20.16 23.14 12.10
N LYS A 438 -20.31 23.15 13.43
CA LYS A 438 -21.43 22.55 14.17
C LYS A 438 -22.38 23.61 14.70
#